data_AF-A0A0C2GQT7-F1
#
_entry.id   AF-A0A0C2GQT7-F1
#
_cell.length_a   1.000
_cell.length_b   1.000
_cell.length_c   1.000
_cell.angle_alpha   90.00
_cell.angle_beta   90.00
_cell.angle_gamma   90.00
#
_symmetry.space_group_name_H-M   'P 1'
#
loop_
_entity.id
_entity.type
_entity.pdbx_description
1 polymer ?
#
loop_
_entity_poly.entity_id
_entity_poly.type
_entity_poly.pdbx_seq_one_letter_code
_entity_poly.pdbx_strand_id
1 'polypeptide(L)'
;MDEKWVFESMTKKRGWNDKNILRLPPVSVTEEFSFGKTAAKNKNKGRRAIIVGAIIEEGAVAGCTKVVISGQRTVEQDHHDNMNHVMFEDCLRQSLSCMQSVAGGRPISLVMDNAPYHSNWKR
;
A
#
# COMPACT_ATOMS: atom_id res chain seq x y z
N MET A 1 3.81 -10.94 -3.41
CA MET A 1 3.89 -9.56 -3.94
C MET A 1 2.49 -8.99 -3.87
N ASP A 2 2.36 -7.75 -3.46
CA ASP A 2 1.04 -7.11 -3.24
C ASP A 2 1.15 -5.61 -3.49
N GLU A 3 0.02 -4.95 -3.70
CA GLU A 3 -0.06 -3.50 -3.75
C GLU A 3 -0.90 -2.89 -2.62
N LYS A 4 -0.48 -1.71 -2.19
CA LYS A 4 -1.19 -0.94 -1.16
C LYS A 4 -1.24 0.53 -1.51
N TRP A 5 -2.43 1.11 -1.28
CA TRP A 5 -2.67 2.53 -1.49
C TRP A 5 -2.36 3.30 -0.20
N VAL A 6 -1.55 4.35 -0.34
CA VAL A 6 -1.19 5.30 0.72
C VAL A 6 -1.79 6.67 0.42
N PHE A 7 -2.49 7.26 1.39
CA PHE A 7 -3.13 8.57 1.24
C PHE A 7 -2.50 9.61 2.18
N GLU A 8 -2.39 10.85 1.72
CA GLU A 8 -1.84 11.99 2.49
C GLU A 8 -2.55 12.22 3.83
N SER A 9 -3.80 11.75 3.97
CA SER A 9 -4.62 11.87 5.18
C SER A 9 -4.78 10.57 5.98
N MET A 10 -3.91 9.57 5.80
CA MET A 10 -3.93 8.34 6.61
C MET A 10 -3.50 8.56 8.08
N THR A 11 -2.97 9.75 8.40
CA THR A 11 -2.69 10.16 9.77
C THR A 11 -3.35 11.53 10.05
N LYS A 12 -3.85 11.73 11.27
CA LYS A 12 -4.21 13.08 11.72
C LYS A 12 -2.93 13.78 12.17
N LYS A 13 -2.58 14.92 11.56
CA LYS A 13 -1.46 15.77 12.00
C LYS A 13 -1.68 16.37 13.40
N ARG A 14 -2.93 16.38 13.89
CA ARG A 14 -3.33 16.95 15.19
C ARG A 14 -4.46 16.12 15.81
N GLY A 15 -4.35 15.83 17.10
CA GLY A 15 -5.43 15.28 17.92
C GLY A 15 -6.21 16.38 18.64
N TRP A 16 -7.40 16.07 19.11
CA TRP A 16 -8.05 16.91 20.11
C TRP A 16 -7.36 16.65 21.45
N ASN A 17 -6.74 17.67 22.02
CA ASN A 17 -6.27 17.65 23.39
C ASN A 17 -7.22 18.51 24.20
N ASP A 18 -8.19 17.87 24.86
CA ASP A 18 -9.07 18.56 25.80
C ASP A 18 -8.28 18.80 27.10
N LYS A 19 -7.92 20.07 27.33
CA LYS A 19 -7.17 20.48 28.52
C LYS A 19 -8.00 20.43 29.81
N ASN A 20 -9.30 20.15 29.72
CA ASN A 20 -10.20 20.04 30.87
C ASN A 20 -10.36 18.59 31.37
N ILE A 21 -9.80 17.60 30.66
CA ILE A 21 -9.79 16.22 31.12
C ILE A 21 -8.62 16.03 32.09
N LEU A 22 -8.93 15.97 33.38
CA LEU A 22 -7.95 15.90 34.48
C LEU A 22 -7.13 14.60 34.53
N ARG A 23 -7.57 13.53 33.85
CA ARG A 23 -6.85 12.25 33.76
C ARG A 23 -7.07 11.62 32.39
N LEU A 24 -6.00 11.50 31.62
CA LEU A 24 -6.00 10.64 30.44
C LEU A 24 -6.13 9.18 30.90
N PRO A 25 -6.85 8.33 30.15
CA PRO A 25 -6.87 6.90 30.43
C PRO A 25 -5.43 6.35 30.36
N PRO A 26 -5.09 5.33 31.17
CA PRO A 26 -3.80 4.66 31.10
C PRO A 26 -3.50 4.18 29.67
N VAL A 27 -2.21 4.13 29.33
CA VAL A 27 -1.74 3.64 28.02
C VAL A 27 -2.33 2.26 27.70
N SER A 28 -2.44 1.38 28.70
CA SER A 28 -3.03 0.04 28.55
C SER A 28 -4.49 0.05 28.10
N VAL A 29 -5.32 0.97 28.63
CA VAL A 29 -6.72 1.13 28.21
C VAL A 29 -6.80 1.69 26.79
N THR A 30 -5.83 2.53 26.41
CA THR A 30 -5.76 3.10 25.07
C THR A 30 -5.33 2.03 24.05
N GLU A 31 -4.39 1.16 24.39
CA GLU A 31 -3.94 0.05 23.53
C GLU A 31 -5.00 -1.04 23.37
N GLU A 32 -5.70 -1.41 24.46
CA GLU A 32 -6.72 -2.47 24.46
C GLU A 32 -7.98 -2.08 23.66
N PHE A 33 -8.40 -0.81 23.72
CA PHE A 33 -9.66 -0.35 23.12
C PHE A 33 -9.46 0.54 21.88
N SER A 34 -8.23 0.84 21.48
CA SER A 34 -7.99 1.55 20.21
C SER A 34 -8.10 0.59 19.02
N PHE A 35 -9.31 0.47 18.49
CA PHE A 35 -9.47 0.00 17.13
C PHE A 35 -8.80 1.02 16.21
N GLY A 36 -7.65 0.66 15.65
CA GLY A 36 -6.93 1.47 14.67
C GLY A 36 -7.90 2.04 13.63
N LYS A 37 -7.76 3.33 13.31
CA LYS A 37 -8.75 4.02 12.48
C LYS A 37 -8.74 3.49 11.05
N THR A 38 -9.89 3.04 10.59
CA THR A 38 -10.19 2.79 9.18
C THR A 38 -10.04 4.10 8.40
N ALA A 39 -9.43 4.04 7.21
CA ALA A 39 -9.14 5.19 6.35
C ALA A 39 -10.34 6.15 6.25
N ALA A 40 -10.08 7.45 6.45
CA ALA A 40 -11.12 8.47 6.51
C ALA A 40 -12.02 8.45 5.26
N LYS A 41 -13.32 8.18 5.46
CA LYS A 41 -14.34 8.41 4.44
C LYS A 41 -14.43 9.91 4.16
N ASN A 42 -14.17 10.28 2.92
CA ASN A 42 -14.63 11.51 2.25
C ASN A 42 -13.93 12.83 2.63
N LYS A 43 -12.98 13.27 1.78
CA LYS A 43 -13.02 14.57 1.05
C LYS A 43 -11.72 14.91 0.32
N ASN A 44 -10.58 14.34 0.72
CA ASN A 44 -9.27 14.61 0.11
C ASN A 44 -8.60 13.35 -0.44
N LYS A 45 -9.25 12.67 -1.40
CA LYS A 45 -8.59 11.65 -2.25
C LYS A 45 -7.67 12.29 -3.33
N GLY A 46 -7.16 13.49 -3.06
CA GLY A 46 -6.48 14.32 -4.05
C GLY A 46 -5.10 13.78 -4.42
N ARG A 47 -4.33 13.25 -3.46
CA ARG A 47 -3.01 12.64 -3.67
C ARG A 47 -2.96 11.25 -3.04
N ARG A 48 -2.57 10.26 -3.85
CA ARG A 48 -2.50 8.84 -3.50
C ARG A 48 -1.17 8.27 -3.99
N ALA A 49 -0.42 7.61 -3.14
CA ALA A 49 0.72 6.79 -3.55
C ALA A 49 0.25 5.32 -3.64
N ILE A 50 0.62 4.63 -4.69
CA ILE A 50 0.46 3.18 -4.84
C ILE A 50 1.83 2.60 -4.57
N ILE A 51 1.93 1.74 -3.57
CA ILE A 51 3.16 1.04 -3.23
C ILE A 51 2.98 -0.39 -3.67
N VAL A 52 3.88 -0.87 -4.52
CA VAL A 52 4.01 -2.28 -4.87
C VAL A 52 5.27 -2.81 -4.22
N GLY A 53 5.19 -3.98 -3.61
CA GLY A 53 6.35 -4.58 -2.96
C GLY A 53 6.30 -6.11 -2.95
N ALA A 54 7.49 -6.71 -2.88
CA ALA A 54 7.66 -8.13 -2.61
C ALA A 54 8.29 -8.32 -1.23
N ILE A 55 7.75 -9.29 -0.49
CA ILE A 55 8.28 -9.72 0.80
C ILE A 55 8.60 -11.22 0.71
N ILE A 56 9.64 -11.61 1.41
CA ILE A 56 10.06 -12.98 1.68
C ILE A 56 10.15 -13.18 3.20
N GLU A 57 10.54 -14.37 3.64
CA GLU A 57 10.67 -14.70 5.06
C GLU A 57 11.62 -13.73 5.79
N GLU A 58 12.71 -13.35 5.13
CA GLU A 58 13.74 -12.44 5.66
C GLU A 58 13.33 -10.96 5.60
N GLY A 59 12.17 -10.65 5.02
CA GLY A 59 11.61 -9.29 4.95
C GLY A 59 11.39 -8.76 3.54
N ALA A 60 11.42 -7.44 3.39
CA ALA A 60 11.20 -6.79 2.10
C ALA A 60 12.37 -7.02 1.14
N VAL A 61 12.07 -7.42 -0.10
CA VAL A 61 13.10 -7.63 -1.12
C VAL A 61 13.55 -6.28 -1.66
N ALA A 62 14.84 -5.97 -1.46
CA ALA A 62 15.43 -4.73 -1.97
C ALA A 62 15.31 -4.64 -3.50
N GLY A 63 14.90 -3.47 -3.99
CA GLY A 63 14.68 -3.23 -5.43
C GLY A 63 13.31 -3.67 -5.97
N CYS A 64 12.51 -4.42 -5.19
CA CYS A 64 11.14 -4.79 -5.57
C CYS A 64 10.07 -3.77 -5.14
N THR A 65 10.46 -2.71 -4.44
CA THR A 65 9.53 -1.67 -3.98
C THR A 65 9.39 -0.57 -5.04
N LYS A 66 8.19 -0.41 -5.57
CA LYS A 66 7.84 0.66 -6.52
C LYS A 66 6.78 1.56 -5.91
N VAL A 67 6.99 2.87 -5.99
CA VAL A 67 6.04 3.88 -5.50
C VAL A 67 5.56 4.72 -6.67
N VAL A 68 4.26 4.66 -6.95
CA VAL A 68 3.59 5.45 -8.00
C VAL A 68 2.73 6.51 -7.34
N ILE A 69 3.05 7.79 -7.54
CA ILE A 69 2.26 8.90 -6.99
C ILE A 69 1.19 9.28 -8.02
N SER A 70 -0.06 9.09 -7.66
CA SER A 70 -1.27 9.50 -8.39
C SER A 70 -1.93 10.71 -7.71
N GLY A 71 -2.64 11.52 -8.48
CA GLY A 71 -3.43 12.63 -7.92
C GLY A 71 -2.92 14.05 -8.17
N GLN A 72 -2.54 14.37 -9.41
CA GLN A 72 -2.48 15.76 -9.87
C GLN A 72 -3.76 16.20 -10.61
N ARG A 73 -4.76 15.32 -10.72
CA ARG A 73 -6.04 15.55 -11.41
C ARG A 73 -7.22 15.13 -10.55
N THR A 74 -8.34 15.81 -10.81
CA THR A 74 -9.62 15.80 -10.10
C THR A 74 -10.19 14.41 -9.83
N VAL A 75 -10.97 14.34 -8.75
CA VAL A 75 -11.43 13.18 -7.95
C VAL A 75 -12.14 12.03 -8.71
N GLU A 76 -12.33 12.14 -10.02
CA GLU A 76 -13.15 11.22 -10.82
C GLU A 76 -12.36 10.26 -11.74
N GLN A 77 -11.05 10.44 -11.91
CA GLN A 77 -10.27 9.57 -12.81
C GLN A 77 -9.63 8.39 -12.10
N ASP A 78 -10.44 7.33 -12.09
CA ASP A 78 -10.10 5.96 -12.40
C ASP A 78 -9.27 5.14 -11.40
N HIS A 79 -9.87 4.01 -11.06
CA HIS A 79 -9.29 2.91 -10.32
C HIS A 79 -8.34 2.09 -11.20
N HIS A 80 -8.46 2.20 -12.54
CA HIS A 80 -7.69 1.42 -13.51
C HIS A 80 -6.65 2.21 -14.30
N ASP A 81 -6.71 3.55 -14.33
CA ASP A 81 -5.72 4.36 -15.07
C ASP A 81 -4.33 4.34 -14.42
N ASN A 82 -4.27 4.26 -13.08
CA ASN A 82 -3.00 4.36 -12.33
C ASN A 82 -2.37 3.00 -12.00
N MET A 83 -3.16 1.93 -11.99
CA MET A 83 -2.69 0.56 -11.79
C MET A 83 -3.40 -0.36 -12.80
N ASN A 84 -2.72 -0.58 -13.92
CA ASN A 84 -3.18 -1.44 -15.01
C ASN A 84 -2.20 -2.59 -15.24
N HIS A 85 -2.56 -3.50 -16.12
CA HIS A 85 -1.75 -4.67 -16.45
C HIS A 85 -0.34 -4.29 -16.94
N VAL A 86 -0.16 -3.18 -17.66
CA VAL A 86 1.14 -2.73 -18.16
C VAL A 86 2.04 -2.29 -17.00
N MET A 87 1.52 -1.45 -16.11
CA MET A 87 2.27 -0.98 -14.94
C MET A 87 2.62 -2.13 -13.99
N PHE A 88 1.68 -3.06 -13.81
CA PHE A 88 1.91 -4.26 -13.03
C PHE A 88 2.96 -5.17 -13.67
N GLU A 89 2.87 -5.45 -14.98
CA GLU A 89 3.83 -6.27 -15.71
C GLU A 89 5.24 -5.67 -15.65
N ASP A 90 5.37 -4.35 -15.84
CA ASP A 90 6.65 -3.65 -15.70
C ASP A 90 7.22 -3.78 -14.28
N CYS A 91 6.35 -3.63 -13.26
CA CYS A 91 6.77 -3.81 -11.87
C CYS A 91 7.22 -5.25 -11.61
N LEU A 92 6.49 -6.24 -12.13
CA LEU A 92 6.80 -7.64 -11.98
C LEU A 92 8.12 -7.98 -12.66
N ARG A 93 8.33 -7.53 -13.91
CA ARG A 93 9.59 -7.75 -14.65
C ARG A 93 10.80 -7.20 -13.92
N GLN A 94 10.71 -5.97 -13.39
CA GLN A 94 11.79 -5.37 -12.60
C GLN A 94 12.05 -6.14 -11.30
N SER A 95 10.99 -6.51 -10.60
CA SER A 95 11.08 -7.28 -9.36
C SER A 95 11.61 -8.69 -9.56
N LEU A 96 11.34 -9.34 -10.71
CA LEU A 96 11.81 -10.70 -11.00
C LEU A 96 13.33 -10.79 -10.98
N SER A 97 14.05 -9.82 -11.55
CA SER A 97 15.52 -9.81 -11.51
C SER A 97 16.05 -9.71 -10.07
N CYS A 98 15.44 -8.85 -9.24
CA CYS A 98 15.80 -8.73 -7.83
C CYS A 98 15.50 -10.03 -7.06
N MET A 99 14.32 -10.62 -7.26
CA MET A 99 13.93 -11.88 -6.63
C MET A 99 14.85 -13.03 -7.04
N GLN A 100 15.23 -13.13 -8.31
CA GLN A 100 16.19 -14.12 -8.83
C GLN A 100 17.57 -13.98 -8.18
N SER A 101 18.05 -12.75 -8.03
CA SER A 101 19.32 -12.49 -7.34
C SER A 101 19.27 -12.96 -5.88
N VAL A 102 18.16 -12.73 -5.17
CA VAL A 102 17.99 -13.17 -3.78
C VAL A 102 17.79 -14.68 -3.67
N ALA A 103 17.14 -15.28 -4.67
CA ALA A 103 16.93 -16.72 -4.70
C ALA A 103 18.24 -17.51 -4.90
N GLY A 104 19.25 -16.91 -5.53
CA GLY A 104 20.57 -17.53 -5.69
C GLY A 104 20.53 -18.85 -6.47
N GLY A 105 19.66 -18.93 -7.49
CA GLY A 105 19.45 -20.14 -8.29
C GLY A 105 18.37 -21.10 -7.76
N ARG A 106 17.78 -20.82 -6.59
CA ARG A 106 16.60 -21.55 -6.11
C ARG A 106 15.35 -21.21 -6.94
N PRO A 107 14.42 -22.16 -7.14
CA PRO A 107 13.11 -21.85 -7.70
C PRO A 107 12.37 -20.80 -6.88
N ILE A 108 11.67 -19.89 -7.55
CA ILE A 108 10.85 -18.85 -6.91
C ILE A 108 9.38 -19.20 -7.08
N SER A 109 8.65 -19.20 -5.96
CA SER A 109 7.20 -19.24 -5.95
C SER A 109 6.67 -17.84 -5.69
N LEU A 110 5.88 -17.31 -6.61
CA LEU A 110 5.27 -15.99 -6.49
C LEU A 110 3.82 -16.14 -6.02
N VAL A 111 3.50 -15.56 -4.86
CA VAL A 111 2.14 -15.51 -4.30
C VAL A 111 1.60 -14.10 -4.43
N MET A 112 0.42 -13.96 -5.03
CA MET A 112 -0.31 -12.71 -5.27
C MET A 112 -1.81 -12.98 -5.19
N ASP A 113 -2.62 -11.95 -4.99
CA ASP A 113 -4.07 -12.08 -5.12
C ASP A 113 -4.47 -12.20 -6.61
N ASN A 114 -5.76 -12.43 -6.87
CA ASN A 114 -6.30 -12.65 -8.21
C ASN A 114 -6.91 -11.39 -8.83
N ALA A 115 -6.35 -10.20 -8.54
CA ALA A 115 -6.84 -8.96 -9.13
C ALA A 115 -6.90 -9.04 -10.67
N PRO A 116 -7.92 -8.45 -11.34
CA PRO A 116 -8.12 -8.62 -12.78
C PRO A 116 -6.92 -8.22 -13.65
N TYR A 117 -6.08 -7.28 -13.22
CA TYR A 117 -4.89 -6.85 -13.94
C TYR A 117 -3.65 -7.73 -13.71
N HIS A 118 -3.69 -8.70 -12.79
CA HIS A 118 -2.63 -9.70 -12.61
C HIS A 118 -2.65 -10.75 -13.71
N SER A 119 -3.76 -10.88 -14.43
CA SER A 119 -3.93 -11.81 -15.53
C SER A 119 -4.31 -11.02 -16.79
N ASN A 120 -3.52 -11.11 -17.85
CA ASN A 120 -3.89 -10.53 -19.15
C ASN A 120 -4.93 -11.43 -19.87
N TRP A 121 -5.99 -11.83 -19.16
CA TRP A 121 -7.05 -12.64 -19.72
C TRP A 121 -7.99 -11.74 -20.51
N LYS A 122 -7.71 -11.57 -21.80
CA LYS A 122 -8.68 -11.01 -22.75
C LYS A 122 -9.88 -11.96 -22.83
N ARG A 123 -11.07 -11.43 -22.54
CA ARG A 123 -12.34 -12.10 -22.83
C ARG A 123 -12.68 -11.96 -24.31
#